data_AF-A0A0A8X0J7-F1
#
_entry.id   AF-A0A0A8X0J7-F1
#
_cell.length_a   1.000
_cell.length_b   1.000
_cell.length_c   1.000
_cell.angle_alpha   90.00
_cell.angle_beta   90.00
_cell.angle_gamma   90.00
#
_symmetry.space_group_name_H-M   'P 1'
#
loop_
_entity.id
_entity.type
_entity.pdbx_description
1 polymer ?
#
loop_
_entity_poly.entity_id
_entity_poly.type
_entity_poly.pdbx_seq_one_letter_code
_entity_poly.pdbx_strand_id
1 'polypeptide(L)'
;MRAITYVWASRMPKESIHPSPYTSNAMIVAVESGNEKVGQWVREERNIMDDYRKIFGEDPPEIGAIALMSDTDDTKEEVTAYYGDIFMSDKKPQLPEKRGLNRQLPLSSAHRSR
;
A
#
# COMPACT_ATOMS: atom_id res chain seq x y z
N MET A 1 12.51 -16.80 -0.05
CA MET A 1 11.12 -16.32 -0.20
C MET A 1 11.19 -14.91 -0.75
N ARG A 2 10.45 -14.60 -1.82
CA ARG A 2 10.40 -13.26 -2.41
C ARG A 2 9.21 -12.48 -1.85
N ALA A 3 9.34 -11.17 -1.75
CA ALA A 3 8.26 -10.29 -1.30
C ALA A 3 8.10 -9.08 -2.22
N ILE A 4 6.85 -8.64 -2.39
CA ILE A 4 6.53 -7.35 -3.01
C ILE A 4 5.84 -6.52 -1.93
N THR A 5 6.42 -5.37 -1.62
CA THR A 5 5.86 -4.43 -0.64
C THR A 5 5.27 -3.26 -1.40
N TYR A 6 3.94 -3.13 -1.36
CA TYR A 6 3.24 -1.97 -1.89
C TYR A 6 3.24 -0.87 -0.83
N VAL A 7 3.72 0.31 -1.17
CA VAL A 7 3.86 1.42 -0.21
C VAL A 7 3.16 2.67 -0.70
N TRP A 8 2.61 3.41 0.25
CA TRP A 8 2.38 4.83 0.07
C TRP A 8 3.67 5.54 0.47
N ALA A 9 4.45 5.94 -0.52
CA ALA A 9 5.76 6.52 -0.31
C ALA A 9 5.67 7.99 0.10
N SER A 10 6.64 8.47 0.88
CA SER A 10 6.74 9.91 1.19
C SER A 10 7.25 10.72 -0.01
N ARG A 11 8.19 10.16 -0.79
CA ARG A 11 8.91 10.88 -1.85
C ARG A 11 9.19 10.06 -3.12
N MET A 12 8.91 8.77 -3.15
CA MET A 12 9.17 7.95 -4.34
C MET A 12 8.11 8.26 -5.40
N PRO A 13 8.45 8.38 -6.69
CA PRO A 13 7.45 8.59 -7.74
C PRO A 13 6.40 7.47 -7.73
N LYS A 14 5.13 7.82 -7.92
CA LYS A 14 4.07 6.81 -8.06
C LYS A 14 4.37 5.87 -9.23
N GLU A 15 4.05 4.58 -9.06
CA GLU A 15 4.37 3.44 -9.93
C GLU A 15 5.85 3.10 -10.11
N SER A 16 6.75 3.74 -9.36
CA SER A 16 8.17 3.35 -9.33
C SER A 16 8.39 2.04 -8.58
N ILE A 17 9.44 1.31 -8.98
CA ILE A 17 9.81 0.01 -8.43
C ILE A 17 11.28 0.08 -8.00
N HIS A 18 11.56 -0.30 -6.77
CA HIS A 18 12.90 -0.20 -6.17
C HIS A 18 13.24 -1.47 -5.38
N PRO A 19 14.51 -1.89 -5.32
CA PRO A 19 14.92 -2.95 -4.41
C PRO A 19 14.75 -2.50 -2.95
N SER A 20 14.38 -3.43 -2.07
CA SER A 20 14.40 -3.18 -0.63
C SER A 20 15.83 -2.90 -0.15
N PRO A 21 16.04 -1.88 0.71
CA PRO A 21 17.35 -1.63 1.31
C PRO A 21 17.75 -2.70 2.34
N TYR A 22 16.79 -3.50 2.83
CA TYR A 22 16.99 -4.44 3.93
C TYR A 22 17.22 -5.89 3.48
N THR A 23 16.78 -6.25 2.28
CA THR A 23 16.96 -7.60 1.73
C THR A 23 16.92 -7.60 0.21
N SER A 24 17.76 -8.42 -0.42
CA SER A 24 17.78 -8.61 -1.88
C SER A 24 16.57 -9.39 -2.41
N ASN A 25 15.77 -9.99 -1.52
CA ASN A 25 14.61 -10.80 -1.89
C ASN A 25 13.30 -10.00 -1.93
N ALA A 26 13.32 -8.71 -1.64
CA ALA A 26 12.12 -7.89 -1.60
C ALA A 26 12.21 -6.69 -2.55
N MET A 27 11.08 -6.38 -3.16
CA MET A 27 10.93 -5.24 -4.07
C MET A 27 9.82 -4.34 -3.54
N ILE A 28 10.04 -3.04 -3.60
CA ILE A 28 9.13 -2.00 -3.13
C ILE A 28 8.48 -1.38 -4.35
N VAL A 29 7.15 -1.27 -4.34
CA VAL A 29 6.35 -0.63 -5.37
C VAL A 29 5.60 0.54 -4.75
N ALA A 30 5.88 1.75 -5.23
CA ALA A 30 5.19 2.95 -4.77
C ALA A 30 3.81 3.05 -5.43
N VAL A 31 2.74 2.68 -4.72
CA VAL A 31 1.36 2.74 -5.25
C VAL A 31 0.73 4.13 -5.07
N GLU A 32 1.26 4.91 -4.13
CA GLU A 32 0.93 6.32 -3.97
C GLU A 32 2.15 7.08 -3.44
N SER A 33 2.16 8.41 -3.58
CA SER A 33 3.25 9.26 -3.13
C SER A 33 2.78 10.56 -2.49
N GLY A 34 3.53 11.03 -1.50
CA GLY A 34 3.31 12.33 -0.86
C GLY A 34 2.06 12.37 0.01
N ASN A 35 1.65 13.58 0.40
CA ASN A 35 0.60 13.82 1.40
C ASN A 35 -0.69 14.43 0.82
N GLU A 36 -0.81 14.54 -0.49
CA GLU A 36 -1.93 15.24 -1.15
C GLU A 36 -3.30 14.61 -0.87
N LYS A 37 -3.34 13.31 -0.59
CA LYS A 37 -4.58 12.55 -0.32
C LYS A 37 -4.82 12.24 1.16
N VAL A 38 -4.08 12.88 2.07
CA VAL A 38 -4.32 12.71 3.52
C VAL A 38 -5.77 13.10 3.87
N GLY A 39 -6.39 12.31 4.74
CA GLY A 39 -7.78 12.51 5.18
C GLY A 39 -8.85 12.01 4.19
N GLN A 40 -8.45 11.39 3.07
CA GLN A 40 -9.35 10.84 2.07
C GLN A 40 -9.33 9.31 2.10
N TRP A 41 -10.47 8.68 1.81
CA TRP A 41 -10.50 7.26 1.48
C TRP A 41 -9.97 7.06 0.06
N VAL A 42 -8.84 6.36 -0.05
CA VAL A 42 -8.24 5.99 -1.33
C VAL A 42 -8.40 4.49 -1.53
N ARG A 43 -8.87 4.09 -2.71
CA ARG A 43 -8.94 2.68 -3.09
C ARG A 43 -7.69 2.32 -3.88
N GLU A 44 -6.99 1.29 -3.44
CA GLU A 44 -5.86 0.70 -4.16
C GLU A 44 -6.23 -0.70 -4.64
N GLU A 45 -5.82 -1.03 -5.87
CA GLU A 45 -6.09 -2.32 -6.52
C GLU A 45 -4.86 -2.72 -7.33
N ARG A 46 -4.39 -3.96 -7.15
CA ARG A 46 -3.19 -4.48 -7.81
C ARG A 46 -3.43 -5.87 -8.38
N ASN A 47 -2.85 -6.13 -9.55
CA ASN A 47 -2.70 -7.48 -10.06
C ASN A 47 -1.36 -8.04 -9.60
N ILE A 48 -1.39 -8.78 -8.49
CA ILE A 48 -0.18 -9.34 -7.86
C ILE A 48 0.56 -10.29 -8.82
N MET A 49 -0.16 -11.03 -9.68
CA MET A 49 0.44 -11.97 -10.62
C MET A 49 1.26 -11.25 -11.69
N ASP A 50 0.70 -10.18 -12.26
CA ASP A 50 1.37 -9.37 -13.28
C ASP A 50 2.53 -8.59 -12.68
N ASP A 51 2.35 -8.02 -11.49
CA ASP A 51 3.41 -7.33 -10.76
C ASP A 51 4.58 -8.28 -10.46
N TYR A 52 4.31 -9.51 -10.01
CA TYR A 52 5.35 -10.51 -9.74
C TYR A 52 6.15 -10.86 -11.00
N ARG A 53 5.48 -11.14 -12.11
CA ARG A 53 6.14 -11.44 -13.39
C ARG A 53 6.98 -10.27 -13.88
N LYS A 54 6.44 -9.05 -13.79
CA LYS A 54 7.15 -7.84 -14.20
C LYS A 54 8.42 -7.61 -13.39
N ILE A 55 8.36 -7.89 -12.09
CA ILE A 55 9.44 -7.62 -11.13
C ILE A 55 10.50 -8.72 -11.15
N PHE A 56 10.09 -9.98 -11.18
CA PHE A 56 10.99 -11.14 -10.98
C PHE A 56 11.21 -11.98 -12.24
N GLY A 57 10.44 -11.76 -13.31
CA GLY A 57 10.61 -12.45 -14.59
C GLY A 57 10.13 -13.89 -14.62
N GLU A 58 9.39 -14.35 -13.61
CA GLU A 58 8.89 -15.72 -13.49
C GLU A 58 7.45 -15.75 -12.95
N ASP A 59 6.80 -16.91 -13.01
CA ASP A 59 5.49 -17.11 -12.39
C ASP A 59 5.61 -17.15 -10.86
N PRO A 60 4.71 -16.48 -10.12
CA PRO A 60 4.73 -16.54 -8.66
C PRO A 60 4.38 -17.95 -8.16
N PRO A 61 5.01 -18.40 -7.05
CA PRO A 61 4.53 -19.56 -6.31
C PRO A 61 3.22 -19.22 -5.58
N GLU A 62 2.66 -20.20 -4.84
CA GLU A 62 1.55 -19.93 -3.94
C GLU A 62 1.89 -18.85 -2.91
N ILE A 63 0.89 -17.99 -2.60
CA ILE A 63 1.05 -16.91 -1.64
C ILE A 63 1.20 -17.50 -0.24
N GLY A 64 2.36 -17.30 0.37
CA GLY A 64 2.61 -17.77 1.75
C GLY A 64 1.96 -16.90 2.81
N ALA A 65 1.92 -15.57 2.61
CA ALA A 65 1.34 -14.62 3.57
C ALA A 65 0.98 -13.29 2.92
N ILE A 66 0.01 -12.59 3.52
CA ILE A 66 -0.32 -11.19 3.24
C ILE A 66 -0.21 -10.44 4.57
N ALA A 67 0.51 -9.32 4.55
CA ALA A 67 0.64 -8.43 5.69
C ALA A 67 0.16 -7.04 5.32
N LEU A 68 -0.48 -6.37 6.28
CA LEU A 68 -0.88 -4.97 6.19
C LEU A 68 -0.34 -4.27 7.43
N MET A 69 0.36 -3.16 7.23
CA MET A 69 1.00 -2.43 8.32
C MET A 69 0.98 -0.93 8.06
N SER A 70 0.89 -0.16 9.14
CA SER A 70 1.33 1.22 9.19
C SER A 70 2.67 1.20 9.91
N ASP A 71 3.72 1.61 9.23
CA ASP A 71 5.07 1.59 9.79
C ASP A 71 5.56 3.01 10.04
N THR A 72 6.15 3.23 11.21
CA THR A 72 6.72 4.53 11.64
C THR A 72 8.05 4.38 12.37
N ASP A 73 8.64 3.19 12.38
CA ASP A 73 9.85 2.89 13.14
C ASP A 73 11.07 3.71 12.67
N ASP A 74 11.19 3.92 11.36
CA ASP A 74 12.28 4.67 10.74
C ASP A 74 12.14 6.19 10.89
N THR A 75 10.95 6.71 11.17
CA THR A 75 10.71 8.15 11.36
C THR A 75 10.61 8.57 12.81
N LYS A 76 10.36 7.63 13.73
CA LYS A 76 9.99 7.89 15.14
C LYS A 76 8.75 8.76 15.30
N GLU A 77 7.95 8.85 14.25
CA GLU A 77 6.68 9.58 14.26
C GLU A 77 5.52 8.65 14.65
N GLU A 78 4.35 9.24 14.83
CA GLU A 78 3.11 8.50 15.05
C GLU A 78 2.17 8.72 13.87
N VAL A 79 1.50 7.66 13.43
CA VAL A 79 0.50 7.72 12.38
C VAL A 79 -0.77 7.00 12.79
N THR A 80 -1.91 7.59 12.44
CA THR A 80 -3.21 6.91 12.46
C THR A 80 -3.60 6.60 11.03
N ALA A 81 -3.69 5.31 10.70
CA ALA A 81 -4.23 4.86 9.43
C ALA A 81 -5.53 4.06 9.65
N TYR A 82 -6.44 4.19 8.70
CA TYR A 82 -7.66 3.40 8.65
C TYR A 82 -7.64 2.55 7.39
N TYR A 83 -7.96 1.27 7.56
CA TYR A 83 -8.07 0.31 6.48
C TYR A 83 -9.49 -0.25 6.46
N GLY A 84 -10.03 -0.50 5.28
CA GLY A 84 -11.38 -1.00 5.11
C GLY A 84 -11.52 -1.71 3.77
N ASP A 85 -12.53 -2.58 3.69
CA ASP A 85 -12.89 -3.32 2.48
C ASP A 85 -11.67 -4.02 1.81
N ILE A 86 -10.97 -4.85 2.59
CA ILE A 86 -9.81 -5.61 2.11
C ILE A 86 -10.29 -6.95 1.55
N PHE A 87 -9.99 -7.21 0.29
CA PHE A 87 -10.32 -8.46 -0.38
C PHE A 87 -9.21 -8.89 -1.33
N MET A 88 -9.12 -10.20 -1.54
CA MET A 88 -8.33 -10.81 -2.59
C MET A 88 -9.25 -11.66 -3.46
N SER A 89 -9.07 -11.60 -4.77
CA SER A 89 -9.88 -12.39 -5.70
C SER A 89 -9.04 -12.84 -6.89
N ASP A 90 -9.32 -14.06 -7.34
CA ASP A 90 -8.85 -14.63 -8.62
C ASP A 90 -9.66 -14.11 -9.82
N LYS A 91 -10.77 -13.41 -9.56
CA LYS A 91 -11.61 -12.76 -10.56
C LYS A 91 -11.31 -11.28 -10.55
N LYS A 92 -11.39 -10.64 -11.73
CA LYS A 92 -11.42 -9.18 -11.77
C LYS A 92 -12.54 -8.70 -10.84
N PRO A 93 -12.24 -7.80 -9.88
CA PRO A 93 -13.25 -7.33 -8.96
C PRO A 93 -14.38 -6.69 -9.74
N GLN A 94 -15.59 -7.22 -9.57
CA GLN A 94 -16.79 -6.52 -9.97
C GLN A 94 -16.92 -5.34 -9.00
N LEU A 95 -16.50 -4.16 -9.46
CA LEU A 95 -16.54 -2.94 -8.67
C LEU A 95 -17.95 -2.82 -8.06
N PRO A 96 -18.12 -2.84 -6.72
CA PRO A 96 -19.37 -2.35 -6.17
C PRO A 96 -19.54 -0.91 -6.66
N GLU A 97 -20.75 -0.56 -7.12
CA GLU A 97 -21.10 0.84 -7.41
C GLU A 97 -20.60 1.73 -6.27
N LYS A 98 -20.17 2.95 -6.58
CA LYS A 98 -19.70 3.95 -5.62
C LYS A 98 -20.72 4.11 -4.48
N ARG A 99 -20.67 3.26 -3.45
CA ARG A 99 -21.27 3.55 -2.16
C ARG A 99 -20.49 4.75 -1.68
N GLY A 100 -21.18 5.88 -1.56
CA GLY A 100 -20.56 7.13 -1.17
C GLY A 100 -19.71 6.92 0.07
N LEU A 101 -18.39 6.86 -0.12
CA LEU A 101 -17.39 6.95 0.94
C LEU A 101 -17.33 8.42 1.41
N ASN A 102 -18.49 8.97 1.78
CA ASN A 102 -18.61 10.24 2.52
C ASN A 102 -18.42 9.95 4.03
N ARG A 103 -17.42 9.14 4.36
CA ARG A 103 -16.94 9.01 5.74
C ARG A 103 -15.74 9.92 5.88
N GLN A 104 -16.02 11.19 6.13
CA GLN A 104 -15.00 12.12 6.62
C GLN A 104 -14.44 11.52 7.90
N LEU A 105 -13.14 11.19 7.89
CA LEU A 105 -12.46 10.79 9.12
C LEU A 105 -12.55 11.97 10.09
N PRO A 106 -12.77 11.74 11.41
CA PRO A 106 -12.63 12.81 12.38
C PRO A 106 -11.22 13.39 12.21
N LEU A 107 -11.14 14.72 12.02
CA LEU A 107 -9.87 15.43 12.02
C LEU A 107 -9.20 15.14 13.37
N SER A 108 -8.19 14.27 13.38
CA SER A 108 -7.31 14.17 14.54
C SER A 108 -6.69 15.54 14.72
N SER A 109 -6.99 16.16 15.86
CA SER A 109 -6.35 17.40 16.28
C SER A 109 -4.85 17.17 16.27
N ALA A 110 -4.15 17.81 15.33
CA ALA A 110 -2.70 17.85 15.27
C ALA A 110 -2.17 18.21 16.66
N HIS A 111 -1.57 17.22 17.34
CA HIS A 111 -0.86 17.46 18.58
C HIS A 111 0.40 18.24 18.19
N ARG A 112 0.37 19.55 18.42
CA ARG A 112 1.58 20.37 18.42
C ARG A 112 2.43 19.92 19.60
N SER A 113 3.42 19.10 19.33
CA SER A 113 4.54 18.93 20.25
C SER A 113 5.54 20.05 20.00
N ARG A 114 5.92 20.69 21.10
CA ARG A 114 6.94 21.73 21.20
C ARG A 114 8.33 21.18 20.92
#